data_AF-A0A7J4HZD6-F1
#
_entry.id   AF-A0A7J4HZD6-F1
#
_cell.length_a   1.000
_cell.length_b   1.000
_cell.length_c   1.000
_cell.angle_alpha   90.00
_cell.angle_beta   90.00
_cell.angle_gamma   90.00
#
_symmetry.space_group_name_H-M   'P 1'
#
loop_
_entity.id
_entity.type
_entity.pdbx_description
1 polymer ?
#
loop_
_entity_poly.entity_id
_entity_poly.type
_entity_poly.pdbx_seq_one_letter_code
_entity_poly.pdbx_strand_id
1 'polypeptide(L)' 'MKIKVSVSMEKELYDMVKNKVAHSIFRNKSHVIEHAVETFLKGEQKGE' A
#
# COMPACT_ATOMS: atom_id res chain seq x y z
N MET A 1 2.71 -13.84 11.12
CA MET A 1 3.01 -12.81 12.13
C MET A 1 3.04 -11.45 11.44
N LYS A 2 2.41 -10.42 11.99
CA LYS A 2 2.38 -9.07 11.37
C LYS A 2 3.25 -8.10 12.17
N ILE A 3 4.08 -7.30 11.48
CA ILE A 3 4.91 -6.24 12.07
C ILE A 3 4.19 -4.90 11.88
N LYS A 4 4.13 -4.07 12.92
CA LYS A 4 3.58 -2.72 12.83
C LYS A 4 4.69 -1.74 12.47
N VAL A 5 4.46 -0.93 11.44
CA VAL A 5 5.37 0.12 11.00
C VAL A 5 4.63 1.46 11.00
N SER A 6 5.33 2.52 11.39
CA SER A 6 4.86 3.89 11.21
C SER A 6 5.53 4.46 9.96
N VAL A 7 4.77 5.13 9.11
CA VAL A 7 5.28 5.71 7.86
C VAL A 7 4.79 7.14 7.74
N SER A 8 5.73 8.04 7.45
CA SER A 8 5.44 9.40 7.00
C SER A 8 5.27 9.38 5.48
N MET A 9 4.24 10.06 4.98
CA MET A 9 3.96 10.14 3.55
C MET A 9 3.30 11.47 3.22
N GLU A 10 3.36 11.85 1.94
CA GLU A 10 2.66 13.04 1.45
C GLU A 10 1.14 12.90 1.59
N LYS A 11 0.48 14.03 1.82
CA LYS A 11 -0.97 14.08 2.03
C LYS A 11 -1.73 13.54 0.81
N GLU A 12 -1.29 13.90 -0.39
CA GLU A 12 -1.92 13.48 -1.64
C GLU A 12 -1.91 11.95 -1.79
N LEU A 13 -0.77 11.32 -1.48
CA LEU A 13 -0.64 9.86 -1.49
C LEU A 13 -1.54 9.21 -0.45
N TYR A 14 -1.63 9.79 0.75
CA TYR A 14 -2.53 9.29 1.78
C TYR A 14 -4.01 9.39 1.37
N ASP A 15 -4.40 10.47 0.70
CA ASP A 15 -5.76 10.66 0.20
C ASP A 15 -6.10 9.63 -0.90
N MET A 16 -5.14 9.29 -1.76
CA MET A 16 -5.30 8.17 -2.72
C MET A 16 -5.53 6.84 -2.02
N VAL A 17 -4.76 6.53 -0.96
CA VAL A 17 -4.93 5.31 -0.16
C VAL A 17 -6.33 5.28 0.47
N LYS A 18 -6.80 6.41 1.01
CA LYS A 18 -8.14 6.52 1.60
C LYS A 18 -9.24 6.27 0.57
N ASN A 19 -9.11 6.81 -0.63
CA ASN A 19 -10.07 6.60 -1.72
C ASN A 19 -10.15 5.13 -2.13
N LYS A 20 -9.01 4.43 -2.25
CA LYS A 20 -8.97 3.00 -2.59
C LYS A 20 -9.68 2.11 -1.55
N VAL A 21 -9.65 2.51 -0.27
CA VAL A 21 -10.41 1.84 0.80
C VAL A 21 -11.90 2.17 0.71
N ALA A 22 -12.25 3.44 0.44
CA ALA A 22 -13.65 3.88 0.33
C ALA A 22 -14.40 3.14 -0.79
N HIS A 23 -13.72 2.84 -1.91
CA HIS A 23 -14.30 2.08 -3.02
C HIS A 23 -14.32 0.55 -2.79
N SER A 24 -14.07 0.07 -1.57
CA SER A 24 -14.06 -1.35 -1.19
C SER A 24 -13.09 -2.24 -2.00
N ILE A 25 -12.16 -1.64 -2.74
CA ILE A 25 -11.10 -2.37 -3.45
C ILE A 25 -10.15 -3.01 -2.44
N PHE A 26 -9.94 -2.36 -1.29
CA PHE A 26 -9.10 -2.85 -0.21
C PHE A 26 -9.82 -2.81 1.14
N ARG A 27 -9.55 -3.81 1.98
CA ARG A 27 -10.16 -3.98 3.32
C ARG A 27 -9.83 -2.85 4.30
N ASN A 28 -8.63 -2.27 4.20
CA ASN A 28 -8.15 -1.19 5.04
C ASN A 28 -6.88 -0.57 4.42
N LYS A 29 -6.37 0.50 5.04
CA LYS A 29 -5.17 1.21 4.56
C LYS A 29 -3.94 0.31 4.54
N SER A 30 -3.74 -0.51 5.56
CA SER A 30 -2.61 -1.45 5.61
C SER A 30 -2.63 -2.44 4.45
N HIS A 31 -3.82 -2.92 4.03
CA HIS A 31 -3.95 -3.81 2.88
C HIS A 31 -3.56 -3.12 1.57
N VAL A 32 -3.84 -1.82 1.40
CA VAL A 32 -3.39 -1.03 0.25
C VAL A 32 -1.86 -0.95 0.22
N ILE A 33 -1.25 -0.60 1.35
CA ILE A 33 0.21 -0.45 1.46
C ILE A 33 0.91 -1.80 1.30
N GLU A 34 0.42 -2.87 1.91
CA GLU A 34 0.93 -4.24 1.75
C GLU A 34 0.94 -4.65 0.28
N HIS A 35 -0.17 -4.43 -0.44
CA HIS A 35 -0.28 -4.77 -1.87
C HIS A 35 0.65 -3.93 -2.76
N ALA A 36 0.76 -2.62 -2.49
CA ALA A 36 1.63 -1.74 -3.24
C ALA A 36 3.11 -2.12 -3.06
N VAL A 37 3.53 -2.39 -1.83
CA VAL A 37 4.90 -2.83 -1.51
C VAL A 37 5.19 -4.19 -2.14
N GLU A 38 4.25 -5.14 -2.05
CA GLU A 38 4.41 -6.46 -2.67
C GLU A 38 4.55 -6.36 -4.20
N THR A 39 3.73 -5.51 -4.84
CA THR A 39 3.78 -5.28 -6.29
C THR A 39 5.10 -4.63 -6.71
N PHE A 40 5.55 -3.64 -5.96
CA PHE A 40 6.82 -2.96 -6.19
C PHE A 40 8.00 -3.96 -6.13
N LEU A 41 8.12 -4.69 -5.01
CA LEU A 41 9.22 -5.64 -4.80
C LEU A 41 9.20 -6.82 -5.78
N LYS A 42 8.01 -7.33 -6.14
CA LYS A 42 7.88 -8.40 -7.15
C LYS A 42 8.16 -7.90 -8.57
N GLY A 43 7.85 -6.64 -8.85
CA GLY A 43 8.16 -5.99 -10.13
C GLY A 43 9.66 -5.86 -10.34
N GLU A 44 10.41 -5.53 -9.29
CA GLU A 44 11.88 -5.49 -9.32
C GLU A 44 12.49 -6.88 -9.56
N GLN A 45 11.91 -7.95 -9.00
CA GLN A 45 12.41 -9.32 -9.20
C GLN A 45 12.21 -9.90 -10.62
N LYS A 46 11.41 -9.27 -11.48
CA LYS A 46 11.17 -9.73 -12.86
C LYS A 46 11.95 -8.94 -13.91
N GLY A 47 12.82 -8.03 -13.48
CA GLY A 47 13.64 -7.19 -14.33
C GLY A 47 15.14 -7.35 -14.05
N GLU A 48 15.66 -8.58 -14.11
CA GLU A 48 17.08 -8.91 -14.32
C GLU A 48 17.20 -10.09 -15.29
#